data_AF-A0A7S1V9X0-F1
#
_entry.id   AF-A0A7S1V9X0-F1
#
_cell.length_a   1.000
_cell.length_b   1.000
_cell.length_c   1.000
_cell.angle_alpha   90.00
_cell.angle_beta   90.00
_cell.angle_gamma   90.00
#
_symmetry.space_group_name_H-M   'P 1'
#
loop_
_entity.id
_entity.type
_entity.pdbx_description
1 polymer ?
#
loop_
_entity_poly.entity_id
_entity_poly.type
_entity_poly.pdbx_seq_one_letter_code
_entity_poly.pdbx_strand_id
1 'polypeptide(L)'
;GRPGDSLPPVDFEEVRTKLAERHKRLAATRGIQDEDVMSSLMYPDVFTDFADFRERYTSSVWGLPTWAFWKSLRSGENVNVELEHGKDVHIKMHTVGGATGDGHVEVFMEMNGMPRTVFVEDDRPVMGAVGGGSTKRRKASGAPGSVGAPMPGKVVEVAVKVGDAVEKGDKLAALSAMKMHVVVSAPVAGIVRAVEIDKGDELQNGDLVVELE
;
A
#
# COMPACT_ATOMS: atom_id res chain seq x y z
N GLY A 1 -13.55 22.66 -47.19
CA GLY A 1 -12.58 23.50 -46.46
C GLY A 1 -11.59 22.60 -45.76
N ARG A 2 -10.41 23.11 -45.39
CA ARG A 2 -9.46 22.34 -44.58
C ARG A 2 -10.10 22.11 -43.20
N PRO A 3 -9.97 20.93 -42.57
CA PRO A 3 -10.64 20.65 -41.29
C PRO A 3 -10.33 21.65 -40.16
N GLY A 4 -9.18 22.32 -40.20
CA GLY A 4 -8.80 23.35 -39.22
C GLY A 4 -9.42 24.73 -39.45
N ASP A 5 -10.05 24.99 -40.61
CA ASP A 5 -10.56 26.34 -40.94
C ASP A 5 -11.75 26.75 -40.06
N SER A 6 -12.45 25.80 -39.44
CA SER A 6 -13.58 26.05 -38.55
C SER A 6 -13.22 26.06 -37.07
N LEU A 7 -11.96 25.79 -36.72
CA LEU A 7 -11.53 25.76 -35.32
C LEU A 7 -11.18 27.17 -34.83
N PRO A 8 -11.60 27.55 -33.61
CA PRO A 8 -11.21 28.82 -33.04
C PRO A 8 -9.70 28.86 -32.76
N PRO A 9 -9.06 30.04 -32.83
CA PRO A 9 -7.68 30.18 -32.42
C PRO A 9 -7.54 29.90 -30.91
N VAL A 10 -6.39 29.36 -30.52
CA VAL A 10 -6.05 29.08 -29.12
C VAL A 10 -5.15 30.18 -28.58
N ASP A 11 -5.43 30.65 -27.37
CA ASP A 11 -4.55 31.56 -26.64
C ASP A 11 -3.48 30.77 -25.88
N PHE A 12 -2.24 30.83 -26.36
CA PHE A 12 -1.12 30.10 -25.76
C PHE A 12 -0.70 30.64 -24.39
N GLU A 13 -0.88 31.94 -24.12
CA GLU A 13 -0.49 32.56 -22.85
C GLU A 13 -1.51 32.24 -21.75
N GLU A 14 -2.79 32.14 -22.11
CA GLU A 14 -3.81 31.61 -21.21
C GLU A 14 -3.49 30.17 -20.81
N VAL A 15 -3.15 29.31 -21.78
CA VAL A 15 -2.78 27.90 -21.52
C VAL A 15 -1.52 27.83 -20.65
N ARG A 16 -0.49 28.64 -20.94
CA ARG A 16 0.74 28.70 -20.15
C ARG A 16 0.45 29.04 -18.69
N THR A 17 -0.43 30.02 -18.46
CA THR A 17 -0.81 30.45 -17.11
C THR A 17 -1.52 29.34 -16.36
N LYS A 18 -2.49 28.67 -16.99
CA LYS A 18 -3.20 27.52 -16.39
C LYS A 18 -2.25 26.37 -16.04
N LEU A 19 -1.30 26.06 -16.92
CA LEU A 19 -0.28 25.04 -16.66
C LEU A 19 0.63 25.42 -15.49
N ALA A 20 1.02 26.69 -15.38
CA ALA A 20 1.86 27.18 -14.30
C ALA A 20 1.15 27.15 -12.93
N GLU A 21 -0.16 27.45 -12.91
CA GLU A 21 -0.99 27.38 -11.70
C GLU A 21 -1.19 25.96 -11.20
N ARG A 22 -1.42 25.03 -12.14
CA ARG A 22 -1.60 23.61 -11.84
C ARG A 22 -0.29 22.95 -11.42
N HIS A 23 0.76 23.09 -12.22
CA HIS A 23 2.02 22.38 -12.03
C HIS A 23 3.10 23.32 -11.46
N LYS A 24 2.90 23.73 -10.21
CA LYS A 24 3.74 24.74 -9.54
C LYS A 24 5.20 24.33 -9.44
N ARG A 25 5.48 23.04 -9.24
CA ARG A 25 6.87 22.55 -9.12
C ARG A 25 7.57 22.63 -10.47
N LEU A 26 6.87 22.25 -11.54
CA LEU A 26 7.39 22.36 -12.90
C LEU A 26 7.69 23.82 -13.26
N ALA A 27 6.73 24.72 -12.99
CA ALA A 27 6.87 26.15 -13.21
C ALA A 27 8.03 26.75 -12.40
N ALA A 28 8.20 26.36 -11.14
CA ALA A 28 9.28 26.86 -10.28
C ALA A 28 10.68 26.37 -10.69
N THR A 29 10.78 25.16 -11.28
CA THR A 29 12.08 24.54 -11.56
C THR A 29 12.69 25.04 -12.87
N ARG A 30 11.89 25.15 -13.94
CA ARG A 30 12.37 25.57 -15.27
C ARG A 30 11.43 26.53 -16.02
N GLY A 31 10.31 26.93 -15.43
CA GLY A 31 9.23 27.61 -16.13
C GLY A 31 8.44 26.71 -17.07
N ILE A 32 7.23 27.12 -17.46
CA ILE A 32 6.44 26.44 -18.50
C ILE A 32 7.00 26.85 -19.86
N GLN A 33 7.53 25.88 -20.61
CA GLN A 33 8.14 26.10 -21.92
C GLN A 33 7.09 25.96 -23.03
N ASP A 34 7.45 26.40 -24.23
CA ASP A 34 6.53 26.36 -25.38
C ASP A 34 6.18 24.92 -25.77
N GLU A 35 7.11 23.99 -25.57
CA GLU A 35 6.88 22.55 -25.79
C GLU A 35 5.86 21.98 -24.82
N ASP A 36 5.78 22.50 -23.59
CA ASP A 36 4.79 22.07 -22.60
C ASP A 36 3.39 22.52 -23.02
N VAL A 37 3.27 23.79 -23.45
CA VAL A 37 2.03 24.35 -23.98
C VAL A 37 1.56 23.54 -25.18
N MET A 38 2.45 23.31 -26.16
CA MET A 38 2.11 22.53 -27.35
C MET A 38 1.76 21.08 -27.03
N SER A 39 2.50 20.43 -26.12
CA SER A 39 2.23 19.04 -25.73
C SER A 39 0.89 18.91 -25.00
N SER A 40 0.54 19.88 -24.15
CA SER A 40 -0.75 19.91 -23.45
C SER A 40 -1.93 20.10 -24.41
N LEU A 41 -1.73 20.82 -25.52
CA LEU A 41 -2.77 21.02 -26.53
C LEU A 41 -2.91 19.81 -27.46
N MET A 42 -1.79 19.15 -27.80
CA MET A 42 -1.80 17.95 -28.64
C MET A 42 -2.33 16.71 -27.90
N TYR A 43 -1.93 16.53 -26.64
CA TYR A 43 -2.29 15.37 -25.83
C TYR A 43 -2.60 15.79 -24.38
N PRO A 44 -3.79 16.36 -24.11
CA PRO A 44 -4.13 16.94 -22.81
C PRO A 44 -4.01 15.98 -21.63
N ASP A 45 -4.58 14.78 -21.76
CA ASP A 45 -4.59 13.77 -20.69
C ASP A 45 -3.20 13.19 -20.47
N VAL A 46 -2.49 12.84 -21.55
CA VAL A 46 -1.14 12.27 -21.48
C VAL A 46 -0.15 13.27 -20.87
N PHE A 47 -0.24 14.55 -21.27
CA PHE A 47 0.60 15.59 -20.71
C PHE A 47 0.30 15.80 -19.22
N THR A 48 -0.98 15.78 -18.85
CA THR A 48 -1.42 15.87 -17.47
C THR A 48 -0.79 14.76 -16.62
N ASP A 49 -0.95 13.50 -17.03
CA ASP A 49 -0.41 12.35 -16.30
C ASP A 49 1.13 12.42 -16.21
N PHE A 50 1.79 12.83 -17.29
CA PHE A 50 3.24 13.02 -17.34
C PHE A 50 3.71 14.13 -16.38
N ALA A 51 3.00 15.26 -16.34
CA ALA A 51 3.33 16.38 -15.47
C ALA A 51 3.12 16.00 -13.99
N ASP A 52 1.99 15.36 -13.67
CA ASP A 52 1.67 14.88 -12.31
C ASP A 52 2.70 13.85 -11.84
N PHE A 53 3.13 12.92 -12.71
CA PHE A 53 4.21 11.98 -12.43
C PHE A 53 5.52 12.69 -12.06
N ARG A 54 5.90 13.73 -12.82
CA ARG A 54 7.13 14.51 -12.55
C ARG A 54 7.03 15.35 -11.27
N GLU A 55 5.83 15.80 -10.90
CA GLU A 55 5.61 16.49 -9.63
C GLU A 55 5.75 15.55 -8.43
N ARG A 56 5.20 14.33 -8.53
CA ARG A 56 5.27 13.31 -7.48
C ARG A 56 6.71 12.80 -7.26
N TYR A 57 7.44 12.53 -8.33
CA TYR A 57 8.79 11.97 -8.26
C TYR A 57 9.87 13.03 -8.54
N THR A 58 10.47 12.98 -9.71
CA THR A 58 11.53 13.89 -10.15
C THR A 58 11.47 14.09 -11.66
N SER A 59 12.10 15.16 -12.15
CA SER A 59 12.36 15.36 -13.58
C SER A 59 13.50 14.49 -14.13
N SER A 60 14.34 13.94 -13.25
CA SER A 60 15.56 13.20 -13.63
C SER A 60 15.40 11.68 -13.58
N VAL A 61 14.17 11.17 -13.79
CA VAL A 61 13.89 9.72 -13.84
C VAL A 61 14.63 9.04 -15.00
N TRP A 62 14.95 9.79 -16.05
CA TRP A 62 15.75 9.32 -17.19
C TRP A 62 17.19 8.91 -16.82
N GLY A 63 17.72 9.39 -15.69
CA GLY A 63 19.04 9.00 -15.19
C GLY A 63 19.09 7.59 -14.60
N LEU A 64 17.93 6.96 -14.39
CA LEU A 64 17.85 5.58 -13.91
C LEU A 64 18.18 4.59 -15.03
N PRO A 65 19.02 3.57 -14.79
CA PRO A 65 19.18 2.51 -15.77
C PRO A 65 17.87 1.74 -15.93
N THR A 66 17.61 1.24 -17.14
CA THR A 66 16.36 0.56 -17.52
C THR A 66 15.91 -0.49 -16.51
N TRP A 67 16.85 -1.28 -15.97
CA TRP A 67 16.51 -2.32 -15.00
C TRP A 67 16.01 -1.76 -13.66
N ALA A 68 16.56 -0.63 -13.20
CA ALA A 68 16.18 0.01 -11.94
C ALA A 68 14.91 0.85 -12.08
N PHE A 69 14.61 1.31 -13.31
CA PHE A 69 13.32 1.91 -13.63
C PHE A 69 12.18 0.89 -13.51
N TRP A 70 12.38 -0.34 -14.01
CA TRP A 70 11.35 -1.37 -14.02
C TRP A 70 11.30 -2.23 -12.75
N LYS A 71 12.37 -2.30 -11.97
CA LYS A 71 12.49 -3.19 -10.80
C LYS A 71 13.06 -2.43 -9.62
N SER A 72 12.50 -2.67 -8.43
CA SER A 72 13.05 -2.19 -7.17
C SER A 72 14.45 -2.74 -6.92
N LEU A 73 15.30 -1.93 -6.30
CA LEU A 73 16.60 -2.38 -5.79
C LEU A 73 16.43 -3.43 -4.69
N ARG A 74 17.20 -4.52 -4.77
CA ARG A 74 17.29 -5.51 -3.70
C ARG A 74 18.22 -5.01 -2.60
N SER A 75 18.10 -5.59 -1.40
CA SER A 75 19.05 -5.38 -0.31
C SER A 75 20.49 -5.64 -0.78
N GLY A 76 21.36 -4.66 -0.56
CA GLY A 76 22.77 -4.70 -0.97
C GLY A 76 23.04 -4.20 -2.38
N GLU A 77 22.02 -4.02 -3.24
CA GLU A 77 22.20 -3.49 -4.59
C GLU A 77 22.49 -1.99 -4.56
N ASN A 78 23.25 -1.55 -5.56
CA ASN A 78 23.52 -0.14 -5.79
C ASN A 78 23.18 0.25 -7.23
N VAL A 79 22.87 1.52 -7.40
CA VAL A 79 22.65 2.15 -8.68
C VAL A 79 23.33 3.51 -8.69
N ASN A 80 23.96 3.84 -9.80
CA ASN A 80 24.41 5.20 -10.06
C ASN A 80 23.37 5.90 -10.93
N VAL A 81 22.94 7.09 -10.51
CA VAL A 81 21.93 7.89 -11.21
C VAL A 81 22.56 9.22 -11.57
N GLU A 82 22.74 9.47 -12.86
CA GLU A 82 23.18 10.77 -13.36
C GLU A 82 21.98 11.74 -13.33
N LEU A 83 22.02 12.75 -12.47
CA LEU A 83 20.94 13.73 -12.35
C LEU A 83 21.04 14.83 -13.41
N GLU A 84 22.27 15.23 -13.70
CA GLU A 84 22.71 16.21 -14.69
C GLU A 84 24.11 15.82 -15.14
N HIS A 85 24.60 16.39 -16.24
CA HIS A 85 25.92 16.07 -16.77
C HIS A 85 27.03 16.21 -15.71
N GLY A 86 27.68 15.09 -15.38
CA GLY A 86 28.75 15.04 -14.38
C GLY A 86 28.30 15.15 -12.92
N LYS A 87 26.99 15.10 -12.65
CA LYS A 87 26.41 15.06 -11.30
C LYS A 87 25.75 13.70 -11.05
N ASP A 88 26.52 12.83 -10.45
CA ASP A 88 26.12 11.47 -10.12
C ASP A 88 25.63 11.33 -8.68
N VAL A 89 24.60 10.51 -8.49
CA VAL A 89 24.15 10.08 -7.18
C VAL A 89 24.24 8.56 -7.10
N HIS A 90 25.09 8.10 -6.19
CA HIS A 90 25.21 6.70 -5.84
C HIS A 90 24.18 6.36 -4.77
N ILE A 91 23.21 5.54 -5.12
CA ILE A 91 22.19 5.03 -4.22
C ILE A 91 22.49 3.57 -3.96
N LYS A 92 22.61 3.16 -2.69
CA LYS A 92 22.68 1.75 -2.32
C LYS A 92 21.56 1.42 -1.36
N MET A 93 20.87 0.34 -1.68
CA MET A 93 19.74 -0.14 -0.92
C MET A 93 20.23 -1.01 0.24
N HIS A 94 19.81 -0.72 1.46
CA HIS A 94 20.13 -1.56 2.62
C HIS A 94 18.99 -2.52 2.92
N THR A 95 17.84 -2.02 3.33
CA THR A 95 16.72 -2.88 3.69
C THR A 95 15.38 -2.16 3.55
N VAL A 96 14.34 -2.92 3.21
CA VAL A 96 12.95 -2.48 3.34
C VAL A 96 12.45 -3.03 4.67
N GLY A 97 12.02 -2.14 5.56
CA GLY A 97 11.37 -2.49 6.81
C GLY A 97 9.99 -3.13 6.62
N GLY A 98 9.40 -3.58 7.72
CA GLY A 98 8.02 -4.06 7.72
C GLY A 98 7.03 -2.93 7.42
N ALA A 99 5.81 -3.30 7.04
CA ALA A 99 4.72 -2.33 6.93
C ALA A 99 4.45 -1.71 8.32
N THR A 100 4.48 -0.39 8.36
CA THR A 100 3.97 0.41 9.47
C THR A 100 2.45 0.26 9.50
N GLY A 101 1.83 0.38 10.68
CA GLY A 101 0.37 0.25 10.84
C GLY A 101 -0.45 1.20 9.95
N ASP A 102 0.20 2.24 9.40
CA ASP A 102 -0.41 3.28 8.57
C ASP A 102 -0.31 3.01 7.06
N GLY A 103 0.11 1.81 6.65
CA GLY A 103 0.20 1.44 5.22
C GLY A 103 1.46 1.95 4.51
N HIS A 104 2.47 2.38 5.26
CA HIS A 104 3.77 2.78 4.73
C HIS A 104 4.87 1.79 5.12
N VAL A 105 5.85 1.59 4.26
CA VAL A 105 7.09 0.86 4.55
C VAL A 105 8.25 1.82 4.73
N GLU A 106 9.09 1.52 5.71
CA GLU A 106 10.31 2.26 5.96
C GLU A 106 11.45 1.70 5.09
N VAL A 107 12.02 2.52 4.21
CA VAL A 107 13.10 2.13 3.30
C VAL A 107 14.40 2.75 3.79
N PHE A 108 15.36 1.89 4.13
CA PHE A 108 16.70 2.29 4.52
C PHE A 108 17.64 2.14 3.33
N MET A 109 18.24 3.24 2.92
CA MET A 109 19.21 3.31 1.84
C MET A 109 20.36 4.25 2.22
N GLU A 110 21.47 4.19 1.50
CA GLU A 110 22.49 5.23 1.54
C GLU A 110 22.51 5.99 0.20
N MET A 111 22.73 7.30 0.29
CA MET A 111 22.91 8.19 -0.85
C MET A 111 24.25 8.89 -0.71
N ASN A 112 25.19 8.66 -1.63
CA ASN A 112 26.55 9.17 -1.59
C ASN A 112 27.26 8.88 -0.24
N GLY A 113 27.06 7.67 0.29
CA GLY A 113 27.62 7.22 1.56
C GLY A 113 26.93 7.76 2.82
N MET A 114 25.90 8.59 2.67
CA MET A 114 25.09 9.07 3.80
C MET A 114 23.82 8.22 3.93
N PRO A 115 23.56 7.60 5.09
CA PRO A 115 22.33 6.84 5.31
C PRO A 115 21.11 7.77 5.27
N ARG A 116 20.05 7.28 4.65
CA ARG A 116 18.75 7.94 4.48
C ARG A 116 17.65 6.93 4.74
N THR A 117 16.65 7.39 5.47
CA THR A 117 15.40 6.68 5.68
C THR A 117 14.29 7.42 4.95
N VAL A 118 13.53 6.71 4.13
CA VAL A 118 12.35 7.27 3.43
C VAL A 118 11.15 6.38 3.70
N PHE A 119 9.99 7.00 3.92
CA PHE A 119 8.72 6.28 4.07
C PHE A 119 8.03 6.25 2.70
N VAL A 120 7.70 5.06 2.24
CA VAL A 120 7.03 4.84 0.95
C VAL A 120 5.69 4.16 1.22
N GLU A 121 4.63 4.56 0.52
CA GLU A 121 3.36 3.84 0.55
C GLU A 121 3.59 2.37 0.17
N ASP A 122 3.03 1.45 0.95
CA ASP A 122 3.12 0.02 0.65
C ASP A 122 2.04 -0.35 -0.37
N ASP A 123 2.38 -0.22 -1.65
CA ASP A 123 1.53 -0.58 -2.78
C ASP A 123 1.72 -2.04 -3.21
N ARG A 124 2.54 -2.81 -2.48
CA ARG A 124 2.78 -4.22 -2.79
C ARG A 124 1.42 -4.91 -2.80
N PRO A 125 0.99 -5.48 -3.95
CA PRO A 125 -0.11 -6.41 -3.91
C PRO A 125 0.39 -7.50 -2.97
N VAL A 126 -0.35 -7.75 -1.90
CA VAL A 126 -0.10 -8.92 -1.06
C VAL A 126 -0.35 -10.12 -1.98
N MET A 127 0.66 -10.54 -2.75
CA MET A 127 0.64 -11.75 -3.56
C MET A 127 0.75 -12.90 -2.57
N GLY A 128 -0.42 -13.24 -2.03
CA GLY A 128 -0.62 -14.03 -0.81
C GLY A 128 -1.93 -13.69 -0.10
N ALA A 129 -2.52 -12.50 -0.34
CA ALA A 129 -3.85 -12.13 0.14
C ALA A 129 -4.94 -12.71 -0.75
N VAL A 130 -5.06 -14.04 -0.69
CA VAL A 130 -6.40 -14.62 -0.61
C VAL A 130 -6.71 -14.73 0.89
N GLY A 131 -7.12 -13.59 1.49
CA GLY A 131 -7.58 -13.50 2.88
C GLY A 131 -6.47 -13.67 3.92
N GLY A 132 -6.03 -12.57 4.52
CA GLY A 132 -4.99 -12.58 5.55
C GLY A 132 -4.51 -11.18 5.90
N GLY A 133 -5.44 -10.26 6.19
CA GLY A 133 -5.08 -9.01 6.84
C GLY A 133 -4.53 -9.33 8.23
N SER A 134 -3.22 -9.20 8.41
CA SER A 134 -2.60 -9.05 9.74
C SER A 134 -2.96 -7.67 10.29
N THR A 135 -4.25 -7.38 10.43
CA THR A 135 -4.73 -6.34 11.35
C THR A 135 -4.39 -6.81 12.75
N LYS A 136 -3.72 -5.99 13.55
CA LYS A 136 -3.37 -6.28 14.94
C LYS A 136 -4.66 -6.60 15.72
N ARG A 137 -4.98 -7.88 15.90
CA ARG A 137 -6.23 -8.33 16.55
C ARG A 137 -6.15 -8.18 18.07
N ARG A 138 -7.30 -7.90 18.70
CA ARG A 138 -7.43 -7.91 20.16
C ARG A 138 -7.15 -9.33 20.66
N LYS A 139 -6.35 -9.47 21.73
CA LYS A 139 -6.10 -10.77 22.36
C LYS A 139 -7.23 -11.11 23.33
N ALA A 140 -7.52 -12.39 23.47
CA ALA A 140 -8.44 -12.86 24.50
C ALA A 140 -7.89 -12.51 25.89
N SER A 141 -8.73 -11.92 26.73
CA SER A 141 -8.48 -11.82 28.15
C SER A 141 -8.56 -13.22 28.78
N GLY A 142 -7.80 -13.51 29.83
CA GLY A 142 -7.87 -14.80 30.54
C GLY A 142 -9.20 -15.07 31.26
N ALA A 143 -10.22 -14.24 31.04
CA ALA A 143 -11.55 -14.42 31.58
C ALA A 143 -12.27 -15.60 30.88
N PRO A 144 -13.09 -16.39 31.59
CA PRO A 144 -13.78 -17.53 30.99
C PRO A 144 -14.68 -17.18 29.79
N GLY A 145 -15.24 -15.97 29.74
CA GLY A 145 -16.06 -15.51 28.63
C GLY A 145 -15.27 -15.03 27.41
N SER A 146 -13.95 -14.90 27.48
CA SER A 146 -13.14 -14.38 26.39
C SER A 146 -12.38 -15.50 25.70
N VAL A 147 -12.90 -15.99 24.57
CA VAL A 147 -12.37 -17.17 23.89
C VAL A 147 -11.30 -16.78 22.88
N GLY A 148 -10.07 -17.23 23.11
CA GLY A 148 -8.94 -17.01 22.21
C GLY A 148 -8.69 -18.15 21.23
N ALA A 149 -7.97 -17.86 20.15
CA ALA A 149 -7.51 -18.87 19.21
C ALA A 149 -6.47 -19.79 19.88
N PRO A 150 -6.68 -21.11 19.94
CA PRO A 150 -5.80 -22.04 20.65
C PRO A 150 -4.47 -22.26 19.94
N MET A 151 -4.42 -22.00 18.64
CA MET A 151 -3.22 -22.10 17.82
C MET A 151 -3.32 -21.14 16.62
N PRO A 152 -2.18 -20.75 16.01
CA PRO A 152 -2.21 -20.00 14.77
C PRO A 152 -2.84 -20.81 13.64
N GLY A 153 -3.72 -20.20 12.85
CA GLY A 153 -4.42 -20.89 11.77
C GLY A 153 -5.44 -20.01 11.06
N LYS A 154 -6.03 -20.54 9.98
CA LYS A 154 -7.03 -19.85 9.16
C LYS A 154 -8.45 -20.25 9.55
N VAL A 155 -9.35 -19.29 9.72
CA VAL A 155 -10.77 -19.54 9.99
C VAL A 155 -11.43 -20.18 8.78
N VAL A 156 -11.88 -21.42 8.92
CA VAL A 156 -12.60 -22.17 7.89
C VAL A 156 -14.10 -21.89 7.98
N GLU A 157 -14.60 -21.72 9.20
CA GLU A 157 -16.02 -21.61 9.49
C GLU A 157 -16.23 -20.89 10.83
N VAL A 158 -17.25 -20.03 10.87
CA VAL A 158 -17.78 -19.43 12.10
C VAL A 158 -19.18 -20.02 12.29
N ALA A 159 -19.41 -20.68 13.43
CA ALA A 159 -20.62 -21.47 13.68
C ALA A 159 -21.67 -20.72 14.51
N VAL A 160 -21.32 -19.55 15.05
CA VAL A 160 -22.17 -18.74 15.94
C VAL A 160 -22.31 -17.31 15.44
N LYS A 161 -23.36 -16.63 15.89
CA LYS A 161 -23.63 -15.22 15.66
C LYS A 161 -23.82 -14.48 16.98
N VAL A 162 -23.67 -13.16 16.93
CA VAL A 162 -23.96 -12.30 18.08
C VAL A 162 -25.42 -12.47 18.50
N GLY A 163 -25.63 -12.74 19.80
CA GLY A 163 -26.93 -12.99 20.41
C GLY A 163 -27.28 -14.48 20.56
N ASP A 164 -26.50 -15.40 20.02
CA ASP A 164 -26.76 -16.84 20.18
C ASP A 164 -26.44 -17.31 21.61
N ALA A 165 -27.31 -18.16 22.16
CA ALA A 165 -27.03 -18.86 23.42
C ALA A 165 -26.22 -20.13 23.13
N VAL A 166 -25.11 -20.32 23.84
CA VAL A 166 -24.21 -21.47 23.69
C VAL A 166 -24.04 -22.19 25.02
N GLU A 167 -23.93 -23.52 24.97
CA GLU A 167 -23.58 -24.35 26.11
C GLU A 167 -22.07 -24.63 26.15
N LYS A 168 -21.59 -25.06 27.32
CA LYS A 168 -20.18 -25.44 27.48
C LYS A 168 -19.86 -26.61 26.54
N GLY A 169 -18.88 -26.42 25.67
CA GLY A 169 -18.43 -27.41 24.69
C GLY A 169 -18.98 -27.19 23.28
N ASP A 170 -19.92 -26.26 23.10
CA ASP A 170 -20.49 -25.96 21.78
C ASP A 170 -19.44 -25.39 20.83
N LYS A 171 -19.61 -25.71 19.54
CA LYS A 171 -18.73 -25.27 18.46
C LYS A 171 -18.94 -23.77 18.20
N LEU A 172 -17.90 -22.98 18.39
CA LEU A 172 -17.89 -21.54 18.09
C LEU A 172 -17.31 -21.26 16.69
N ALA A 173 -16.16 -21.86 16.38
CA ALA A 173 -15.48 -21.70 15.09
C ALA A 173 -14.62 -22.92 14.74
N ALA A 174 -14.22 -23.04 13.49
CA ALA A 174 -13.26 -24.03 13.03
C ALA A 174 -12.06 -23.35 12.38
N LEU A 175 -10.86 -23.71 12.82
CA LEU A 175 -9.59 -23.23 12.29
C LEU A 175 -8.92 -24.35 11.48
N SER A 176 -8.12 -23.98 10.50
CA SER A 176 -7.24 -24.87 9.75
C SER A 176 -5.80 -24.43 9.90
N ALA A 177 -4.96 -25.34 10.35
CA ALA A 177 -3.52 -25.15 10.46
C ALA A 177 -2.81 -26.42 10.03
N MET A 178 -1.82 -26.32 9.14
CA MET A 178 -1.04 -27.46 8.65
C MET A 178 -1.88 -28.66 8.16
N LYS A 179 -2.97 -28.40 7.43
CA LYS A 179 -3.95 -29.41 6.93
C LYS A 179 -4.76 -30.13 8.02
N MET A 180 -4.72 -29.63 9.26
CA MET A 180 -5.55 -30.12 10.36
C MET A 180 -6.65 -29.12 10.68
N HIS A 181 -7.87 -29.62 10.81
CA HIS A 181 -9.02 -28.85 11.28
C HIS A 181 -9.12 -28.93 12.81
N VAL A 182 -9.16 -27.79 13.46
CA VAL A 182 -9.29 -27.66 14.92
C VAL A 182 -10.55 -26.88 15.23
N VAL A 183 -11.38 -27.44 16.10
CA VAL A 183 -12.62 -26.80 16.54
C VAL A 183 -12.34 -25.96 17.78
N VAL A 184 -12.77 -24.70 17.76
CA VAL A 184 -12.80 -23.81 18.92
C VAL A 184 -14.16 -23.97 19.59
N SER A 185 -14.15 -24.47 20.83
CA SER A 185 -15.36 -24.73 21.62
C SER A 185 -15.57 -23.72 22.75
N ALA A 186 -16.82 -23.56 23.18
CA ALA A 186 -17.19 -22.67 24.26
C ALA A 186 -16.69 -23.21 25.62
N PRO A 187 -15.85 -22.45 26.36
CA PRO A 187 -15.34 -22.88 27.66
C PRO A 187 -16.40 -22.84 28.78
N VAL A 188 -17.43 -22.01 28.62
CA VAL A 188 -18.56 -21.81 29.53
C VAL A 188 -19.86 -21.65 28.74
N ALA A 189 -21.00 -21.91 29.38
CA ALA A 189 -22.29 -21.55 28.80
C ALA A 189 -22.52 -20.04 28.95
N GLY A 190 -23.15 -19.40 27.97
CA GLY A 190 -23.36 -17.96 27.96
C GLY A 190 -24.02 -17.47 26.67
N ILE A 191 -24.11 -16.15 26.52
CA ILE A 191 -24.64 -15.52 25.29
C ILE A 191 -23.48 -14.90 24.51
N VAL A 192 -23.44 -15.11 23.20
CA VAL A 192 -22.41 -14.52 22.32
C VAL A 192 -22.59 -13.01 22.25
N ARG A 193 -21.71 -12.28 22.91
CA ARG A 193 -21.70 -10.81 22.94
C ARG A 193 -21.03 -10.21 21.72
N ALA A 194 -19.94 -10.81 21.25
CA ALA A 194 -19.19 -10.33 20.09
C ALA A 194 -18.50 -11.49 19.37
N VAL A 195 -18.42 -11.40 18.05
CA VAL A 195 -17.63 -12.29 17.18
C VAL A 195 -16.62 -11.41 16.46
N GLU A 196 -15.34 -11.64 16.69
CA GLU A 196 -14.22 -10.78 16.23
C GLU A 196 -13.45 -11.40 15.06
N ILE A 197 -14.09 -12.37 14.40
CA ILE A 197 -13.50 -13.16 13.32
C ILE A 197 -14.50 -13.36 12.17
N ASP A 198 -13.97 -13.36 10.95
CA ASP A 198 -14.68 -13.69 9.74
C ASP A 198 -14.12 -14.95 9.09
N LYS A 199 -14.92 -15.60 8.24
CA LYS A 199 -14.47 -16.75 7.45
C LYS A 199 -13.33 -16.32 6.53
N GLY A 200 -12.21 -17.05 6.59
CA GLY A 200 -11.01 -16.76 5.80
C GLY A 200 -9.97 -15.92 6.53
N ASP A 201 -10.23 -15.52 7.77
CA ASP A 201 -9.28 -14.78 8.58
C ASP A 201 -8.10 -15.62 9.03
N GLU A 202 -6.92 -15.01 9.13
CA GLU A 202 -5.75 -15.61 9.75
C GLU A 202 -5.63 -15.15 11.20
N LEU A 203 -5.57 -16.13 12.11
CA LEU A 203 -5.43 -15.91 13.54
C LEU A 203 -4.04 -16.33 14.00
N GLN A 204 -3.50 -15.57 14.95
CA GLN A 204 -2.37 -15.97 15.77
C GLN A 204 -2.84 -16.56 17.10
N ASN A 205 -1.93 -17.25 17.80
CA ASN A 205 -2.22 -17.79 19.12
C ASN A 205 -2.73 -16.68 20.06
N GLY A 206 -3.88 -16.90 20.69
CA GLY A 206 -4.50 -16.00 21.65
C GLY A 206 -5.29 -14.83 21.05
N ASP A 207 -5.43 -14.73 19.72
CA ASP A 207 -6.33 -13.74 19.11
C ASP A 207 -7.78 -14.01 19.56
N LEU A 208 -8.51 -12.96 19.90
CA LEU A 208 -9.89 -13.04 20.36
C LEU A 208 -10.77 -13.56 19.20
N VAL A 209 -11.50 -14.63 19.48
CA VAL A 209 -12.43 -15.27 18.54
C VAL A 209 -13.85 -14.81 18.86
N VAL A 210 -14.27 -15.03 20.11
CA VAL A 210 -15.63 -14.75 20.59
C VAL A 210 -15.56 -14.21 22.02
N GLU A 211 -16.42 -13.25 22.32
CA GLU A 211 -16.70 -12.79 23.68
C GLU A 211 -18.10 -13.29 24.10
N LEU A 212 -18.17 -13.98 25.23
CA LEU A 212 -19.37 -14.52 25.87
C LEU A 212 -19.68 -13.70 27.12
N GLU A 213 -20.97 -13.46 27.33
CA GLU A 213 -21.54 -12.90 28.57
C GLU A 213 -22.01 -14.00 29.52
#